data_AF-A0AAV9YZ57-F1
#
_entry.id   AF-A0AAV9YZ57-F1
#
_cell.length_a   1.000
_cell.length_b   1.000
_cell.length_c   1.000
_cell.angle_alpha   90.00
_cell.angle_beta   90.00
_cell.angle_gamma   90.00
#
_symmetry.space_group_name_H-M   'P 1'
#
loop_
_entity.id
_entity.type
_entity.pdbx_description
1 polymer ?
#
loop_
_entity_poly.entity_id
_entity_poly.type
_entity_poly.pdbx_seq_one_letter_code
_entity_poly.pdbx_strand_id
1 'polypeptide(L)'
;LAFTQHVQFYKTKGAVYLSDLQGSMQLLTDPQIMTSPLIGEGAEIFGDGNVPSAFDSFPEEHCCNHICRWFELPKLAASANSDARSVISTHGGRD
;
A
#
# COMPACT_ATOMS: atom_id res chain seq x y z
N LEU A 1 -11.03 -5.07 4.46
CA LEU A 1 -9.83 -4.36 4.95
C LEU A 1 -8.89 -3.87 3.85
N ALA A 2 -8.97 -4.34 2.59
CA ALA A 2 -8.08 -3.88 1.51
C ALA A 2 -7.92 -2.34 1.39
N PHE A 3 -8.94 -1.55 1.71
CA PHE A 3 -8.83 -0.09 1.68
C PHE A 3 -7.80 0.46 2.68
N THR A 4 -7.61 -0.14 3.85
CA THR A 4 -6.66 0.37 4.87
C THR A 4 -5.23 0.26 4.36
N GLN A 5 -4.90 -0.83 3.67
CA GLN A 5 -3.61 -1.02 2.99
C GLN A 5 -3.35 0.12 2.01
N HIS A 6 -4.34 0.43 1.17
CA HIS A 6 -4.23 1.50 0.19
C HIS A 6 -4.12 2.88 0.86
N VAL A 7 -4.90 3.18 1.90
CA VAL A 7 -4.76 4.43 2.67
C VAL A 7 -3.35 4.57 3.22
N GLN A 8 -2.80 3.52 3.83
CA GLN A 8 -1.45 3.53 4.40
C GLN A 8 -0.39 3.74 3.31
N PHE A 9 -0.46 2.99 2.22
CA PHE A 9 0.45 3.12 1.09
C PHE A 9 0.40 4.53 0.50
N TYR A 10 -0.80 5.08 0.27
CA TYR A 10 -0.98 6.42 -0.27
C TYR A 10 -0.46 7.52 0.68
N LYS A 11 -0.85 7.47 1.97
CA LYS A 11 -0.46 8.48 2.96
C LYS A 11 1.05 8.48 3.24
N THR A 12 1.69 7.33 3.10
CA THR A 12 3.14 7.18 3.26
C THR A 12 3.92 7.32 1.95
N LYS A 13 3.25 7.70 0.86
CA LYS A 13 3.85 7.90 -0.48
C LYS A 13 4.56 6.65 -1.00
N GLY A 14 3.98 5.49 -0.77
CA GLY A 14 4.51 4.21 -1.21
C GLY A 14 5.66 3.69 -0.35
N ALA A 15 5.69 4.04 0.93
CA ALA A 15 6.74 3.57 1.85
C ALA A 15 6.33 2.28 2.59
N VAL A 16 5.07 2.18 3.01
CA VAL A 16 4.61 1.07 3.87
C VAL A 16 3.11 0.79 3.73
N TYR A 17 2.73 -0.47 3.91
CA TYR A 17 1.35 -0.90 4.19
C TYR A 17 1.31 -2.11 5.12
N LEU A 18 0.16 -2.37 5.75
CA LEU A 18 -0.05 -3.51 6.64
C LEU A 18 -0.79 -4.65 5.93
N SER A 19 -0.16 -5.81 5.80
CA SER A 19 -0.78 -7.05 5.34
C SER A 19 -1.13 -7.98 6.52
N ASP A 20 -1.61 -9.18 6.17
CA ASP A 20 -1.99 -10.25 7.10
C ASP A 20 -2.90 -9.78 8.26
N LEU A 21 -3.94 -9.02 7.89
CA LEU A 21 -4.89 -8.46 8.85
C LEU A 21 -5.82 -9.56 9.37
N GLN A 22 -5.42 -10.19 10.47
CA GLN A 22 -6.09 -11.31 11.12
C GLN A 22 -6.58 -10.98 12.54
N GLY A 23 -7.47 -11.80 13.08
CA GLY A 23 -8.02 -11.65 14.42
C GLY A 23 -9.55 -11.74 14.45
N SER A 24 -10.17 -10.88 15.26
CA SER A 24 -11.60 -10.84 15.51
C SER A 24 -12.26 -9.62 14.86
N MET A 25 -13.59 -9.54 14.95
CA MET A 25 -14.34 -8.36 14.48
C MET A 25 -13.99 -7.06 15.22
N GLN A 26 -13.48 -7.14 16.45
CA GLN A 26 -13.19 -5.96 17.29
C GLN A 26 -11.69 -5.66 17.40
N LEU A 27 -10.86 -6.69 17.30
CA LEU A 27 -9.41 -6.58 17.47
C LEU A 27 -8.70 -7.40 16.40
N LEU A 28 -7.89 -6.71 15.62
CA LEU A 28 -6.91 -7.33 14.74
C LEU A 28 -5.58 -7.45 15.47
N THR A 29 -4.83 -8.50 15.18
CA THR A 29 -3.54 -8.80 15.81
C THR A 29 -2.58 -9.39 14.79
N ASP A 30 -1.31 -9.47 15.15
CA ASP A 30 -0.21 -10.01 14.35
C ASP A 30 -0.19 -9.52 12.88
N PRO A 31 -0.22 -8.18 12.63
CA PRO A 31 -0.11 -7.68 11.28
C PRO A 31 1.31 -7.89 10.74
N GLN A 32 1.41 -8.04 9.42
CA GLN A 32 2.68 -8.05 8.72
C GLN A 32 2.94 -6.67 8.12
N ILE A 33 4.07 -6.05 8.47
CA ILE A 33 4.43 -4.69 8.02
C ILE A 33 5.26 -4.79 6.75
N MET A 34 4.69 -4.37 5.62
CA MET A 34 5.30 -4.43 4.31
C MET A 34 5.97 -3.09 4.00
N THR A 35 7.29 -3.08 3.87
CA THR A 35 8.08 -1.85 3.68
C THR A 35 8.84 -1.86 2.36
N SER A 36 8.96 -0.69 1.74
CA SER A 36 9.77 -0.52 0.53
C SER A 36 11.21 -1.00 0.76
N PRO A 37 11.83 -1.71 -0.20
CA PRO A 37 13.23 -2.15 -0.10
C PRO A 37 14.23 -0.98 0.06
N LEU A 38 13.83 0.25 -0.25
CA LEU A 38 14.66 1.45 -0.08
C LEU A 38 14.75 1.90 1.38
N ILE A 39 13.83 1.44 2.24
CA ILE A 39 13.83 1.76 3.66
C ILE A 39 14.79 0.82 4.37
N GLY A 40 15.68 1.37 5.20
CA GLY A 40 16.62 0.57 5.98
C GLY A 40 17.58 -0.27 5.13
N GLU A 41 17.82 0.13 3.86
CA GLU A 41 18.69 -0.61 2.92
C GLU A 41 18.24 -2.07 2.71
N GLY A 42 16.92 -2.31 2.76
CA GLY A 42 16.32 -3.63 2.62
C GLY A 42 16.33 -4.47 3.90
N ALA A 43 16.74 -3.89 5.03
CA ALA A 43 16.66 -4.56 6.32
C ALA A 43 15.21 -4.77 6.78
N GLU A 44 15.00 -5.85 7.54
CA GLU A 44 13.72 -6.21 8.15
C GLU A 44 13.47 -5.37 9.41
N ILE A 45 13.07 -4.10 9.23
CA ILE A 45 12.97 -3.12 10.32
C ILE A 45 11.79 -3.34 11.29
N PHE A 46 10.82 -4.18 10.92
CA PHE A 46 9.63 -4.48 11.73
C PHE A 46 9.42 -6.00 11.92
N GLY A 47 10.47 -6.79 11.69
CA GLY A 47 10.48 -8.24 11.78
C GLY A 47 10.53 -8.94 10.41
N ASP A 48 10.76 -10.25 10.45
CA ASP A 48 11.07 -11.11 9.29
C ASP A 48 9.86 -11.39 8.37
N GLY A 49 8.78 -10.61 8.54
CA GLY A 49 7.59 -10.69 7.73
C GLY A 49 7.63 -9.81 6.48
N ASN A 50 8.67 -9.01 6.22
CA ASN A 50 8.66 -8.19 5.00
C ASN A 50 8.90 -9.07 3.76
N VAL A 51 7.98 -9.06 2.79
CA VAL A 51 8.13 -9.83 1.53
C VAL A 51 8.27 -8.85 0.34
N PRO A 52 9.50 -8.56 -0.13
CA PRO A 52 9.75 -7.52 -1.15
C PRO A 52 8.92 -7.69 -2.43
N SER A 53 8.79 -8.93 -2.93
CA SER A 53 8.02 -9.20 -4.14
C SER A 53 6.53 -8.86 -3.99
N ALA A 54 5.95 -9.11 -2.81
CA ALA A 54 4.57 -8.75 -2.52
C ALA A 54 4.40 -7.23 -2.38
N PHE A 55 5.42 -6.54 -1.85
CA PHE A 55 5.43 -5.08 -1.81
C PHE A 55 5.42 -4.48 -3.23
N ASP A 56 6.28 -5.00 -4.11
CA ASP A 56 6.41 -4.52 -5.48
C ASP A 56 5.15 -4.78 -6.33
N SER A 57 4.47 -5.92 -6.12
CA SER A 57 3.24 -6.26 -6.85
C SER A 57 1.98 -5.58 -6.29
N PHE A 58 2.03 -5.02 -5.08
CA PHE A 58 0.86 -4.43 -4.41
C PHE A 58 0.10 -3.40 -5.27
N PRO A 59 0.74 -2.43 -5.97
CA PRO A 59 0.03 -1.47 -6.80
C PRO A 59 -0.77 -2.10 -7.95
N GLU A 60 -0.33 -3.27 -8.43
CA GLU A 60 -0.98 -3.98 -9.54
C GLU A 60 -2.09 -4.91 -9.06
N GLU A 61 -1.88 -5.58 -7.93
CA GLU A 61 -2.81 -6.56 -7.38
C GLU A 61 -3.93 -5.91 -6.55
N HIS A 62 -3.73 -4.70 -6.03
CA HIS A 62 -4.71 -4.05 -5.18
C HIS A 62 -6.03 -3.74 -5.92
N CYS A 63 -7.08 -4.44 -5.52
CA CYS A 63 -8.43 -4.20 -6.02
C CYS A 63 -9.16 -3.14 -5.18
N CYS A 64 -9.27 -1.92 -5.71
CA CYS A 64 -10.04 -0.85 -5.08
C CYS A 64 -11.51 -1.25 -4.88
N ASN A 65 -12.09 -0.88 -3.73
CA ASN A 65 -13.50 -1.11 -3.44
C ASN A 65 -14.26 0.22 -3.18
N HIS A 66 -15.53 0.14 -2.77
CA HIS A 66 -16.35 1.32 -2.51
C HIS A 66 -15.82 2.20 -1.37
N ILE A 67 -15.09 1.63 -0.40
CA ILE A 67 -14.47 2.38 0.69
C ILE A 67 -13.24 3.14 0.16
N CYS A 68 -12.43 2.55 -0.73
CA CYS A 68 -11.34 3.28 -1.39
C CYS A 68 -11.83 4.53 -2.12
N ARG A 69 -12.98 4.42 -2.80
CA ARG A 69 -13.65 5.55 -3.47
C ARG A 69 -14.18 6.59 -2.47
N TRP A 70 -14.74 6.16 -1.35
CA TRP A 70 -15.19 7.05 -0.28
C TRP A 70 -14.03 7.86 0.34
N PHE A 71 -12.84 7.26 0.42
CA PHE A 71 -11.61 7.96 0.81
C PHE A 71 -10.93 8.76 -0.32
N GLU A 72 -11.55 8.81 -1.51
CA GLU A 72 -11.02 9.51 -2.69
C GLU A 72 -9.58 9.06 -3.07
N LEU A 73 -9.28 7.78 -2.88
CA LEU A 73 -7.97 7.24 -3.20
C LEU A 73 -7.81 7.11 -4.73
N PRO A 74 -6.66 7.52 -5.30
CA PRO A 74 -6.37 7.29 -6.71
C PRO A 74 -6.29 5.78 -6.98
N LYS A 75 -6.58 5.32 -8.19
CA LYS A 75 -6.26 3.93 -8.54
C LYS A 75 -4.75 3.74 -8.52
N LEU A 76 -4.30 2.67 -7.88
CA LEU A 76 -2.93 2.20 -8.03
C LEU A 76 -2.77 1.61 -9.44
N ALA A 77 -1.59 1.80 -10.02
CA ALA A 77 -1.26 1.29 -11.34
C ALA A 77 0.17 0.75 -11.32
N ALA A 78 0.43 -0.20 -12.23
CA ALA A 78 1.77 -0.70 -12.52
C ALA A 78 2.75 0.45 -12.74
N SER A 79 3.89 0.40 -12.06
CA SER A 79 5.01 1.30 -12.30
C SER A 79 5.53 1.06 -13.72
N ALA A 80 5.21 1.94 -14.68
CA ALA A 80 5.97 2.01 -15.92
C ALA A 80 7.43 2.35 -15.58
N ASN A 81 8.35 1.48 -15.96
CA ASN A 81 9.72 1.42 -15.44
C ASN A 81 10.53 2.75 -15.55
N SER A 82 11.29 3.00 -14.48
CA SER A 82 12.47 3.86 -14.29
C SER A 82 12.36 5.37 -14.58
N ASP A 83 12.61 6.17 -13.55
CA ASP A 83 12.78 7.63 -13.55
C ASP A 83 11.52 8.49 -13.76
N ALA A 84 10.59 8.44 -12.81
CA ALA A 84 9.99 9.65 -12.23
C ALA A 84 8.97 9.32 -11.15
N ARG A 85 9.13 10.05 -10.05
CA ARG A 85 8.15 10.42 -9.02
C ARG A 85 6.66 10.33 -9.42
N SER A 86 5.88 10.00 -8.38
CA SER A 86 4.42 10.19 -8.23
C SER A 86 3.53 9.13 -8.88
N VAL A 87 3.33 8.02 -8.15
CA VAL A 87 2.30 6.98 -8.43
C VAL A 87 0.88 7.49 -8.12
N ILE A 88 0.60 8.77 -8.35
CA ILE A 88 -0.69 9.39 -8.07
C ILE A 88 -1.18 9.99 -9.38
N SER A 89 -2.10 9.28 -10.05
CA SER A 89 -2.88 9.84 -11.14
C SER A 89 -3.83 10.87 -10.54
N THR A 90 -3.46 12.15 -10.62
CA THR A 90 -4.35 13.26 -10.29
C THR A 90 -5.42 13.36 -11.36
N HIS A 91 -6.61 12.80 -11.12
CA HIS A 91 -7.80 13.28 -11.81
C HIS A 91 -8.20 14.62 -11.18
N GLY A 92 -7.84 15.70 -11.87
CA GLY A 92 -8.39 17.02 -11.61
C GLY A 92 -9.79 17.16 -12.18
N GLY A 93 -10.55 18.10 -11.62
CA GLY A 93 -11.68 18.73 -12.31
C GLY A 93 -13.03 18.47 -11.64
N ARG A 94 -13.57 19.56 -11.11
CA ARG A 94 -14.90 19.77 -10.50
C ARG A 94 -16.04 19.33 -11.43
N ASP A 95 -17.17 18.95 -10.84
CA ASP A 95 -18.43 19.72 -10.88
C ASP A 95 -19.37 19.27 -9.75
#